data_AF-A0A1B6EMR5-F1
#
_entry.id   AF-A0A1B6EMR5-F1
#
_cell.length_a   1.000
_cell.length_b   1.000
_cell.length_c   1.000
_cell.angle_alpha   90.00
_cell.angle_beta   90.00
_cell.angle_gamma   90.00
#
_symmetry.space_group_name_H-M   'P 1'
#
loop_
_entity.id
_entity.type
_entity.pdbx_description
1 polymer ?
#
loop_
_entity_poly.entity_id
_entity_poly.type
_entity_poly.pdbx_seq_one_letter_code
_entity_poly.pdbx_strand_id
1 'polypeptide(L)'
;RFIAVATLKEAKAVTLWACVGYIVVKALTILVGLLLYATYYDCDPVAVKIVQKPGQILPNFVMQVSRDYPGLTGLFISGVLSAALSTMSACLNTVSGTLYEDFVRFVLR
;
A
#
# COMPACT_ATOMS: atom_id res chain seq x y z
N ARG A 1 -17.67 -4.82 -2.94
CA ARG A 1 -17.63 -3.34 -3.10
C ARG A 1 -18.54 -2.86 -4.24
N PHE A 2 -18.38 -3.34 -5.48
CA PHE A 2 -19.27 -2.95 -6.59
C PHE A 2 -20.72 -3.42 -6.47
N ILE A 3 -20.99 -4.46 -5.67
CA ILE A 3 -22.36 -4.93 -5.38
C ILE A 3 -23.04 -4.06 -4.31
N ALA A 4 -22.28 -3.23 -3.58
CA ALA A 4 -22.79 -2.39 -2.51
C ALA A 4 -23.31 -1.02 -2.98
N VAL A 5 -23.14 -0.67 -4.27
CA VAL A 5 -23.62 0.57 -4.85
C VAL A 5 -24.95 0.34 -5.57
N ALA A 6 -25.90 1.26 -5.42
CA ALA A 6 -27.28 1.09 -5.85
C ALA A 6 -27.46 1.08 -7.38
N THR A 7 -26.61 1.81 -8.12
CA THR A 7 -26.76 1.95 -9.58
C THR A 7 -25.48 1.66 -10.37
N LEU A 8 -25.64 1.14 -11.60
CA LEU A 8 -24.53 0.87 -12.51
C LEU A 8 -23.78 2.15 -12.95
N LYS A 9 -24.47 3.29 -13.02
CA LYS A 9 -23.85 4.58 -13.37
C LYS A 9 -22.87 5.02 -12.27
N GLU A 10 -23.28 4.90 -11.02
CA GLU A 10 -22.42 5.20 -9.87
C GLU A 10 -21.26 4.20 -9.76
N ALA A 11 -21.50 2.91 -10.00
CA ALA A 11 -20.43 1.90 -10.02
C ALA A 11 -19.31 2.25 -11.02
N LYS A 12 -19.68 2.71 -12.22
CA LYS A 12 -18.72 3.17 -13.24
C LYS A 12 -17.97 4.42 -12.78
N ALA A 13 -18.66 5.41 -12.21
CA ALA A 13 -18.04 6.63 -11.72
C ALA A 13 -17.04 6.35 -10.58
N VAL A 14 -17.40 5.50 -9.61
CA VAL A 14 -16.53 5.09 -8.50
C VAL A 14 -15.31 4.34 -9.02
N THR A 15 -15.47 3.47 -10.01
CA THR A 15 -14.34 2.77 -10.65
C THR A 15 -13.38 3.75 -11.32
N LEU A 16 -13.90 4.76 -12.01
CA LEU A 16 -13.07 5.78 -12.66
C LEU A 16 -12.29 6.60 -11.64
N TRP A 17 -12.93 7.04 -10.55
CA TRP A 17 -12.26 7.72 -9.43
C TRP A 17 -11.16 6.86 -8.79
N ALA A 18 -11.43 5.56 -8.60
CA ALA A 18 -10.43 4.63 -8.07
C ALA A 18 -9.23 4.46 -9.01
N CYS A 19 -9.47 4.39 -10.33
CA CYS A 19 -8.40 4.36 -11.33
C CYS A 19 -7.52 5.61 -11.28
N VAL A 20 -8.13 6.80 -11.23
CA VAL A 20 -7.39 8.07 -11.12
C VAL A 20 -6.53 8.08 -9.86
N GLY A 21 -7.10 7.70 -8.71
CA GLY A 21 -6.34 7.60 -7.45
C GLY A 21 -5.16 6.63 -7.53
N TYR A 22 -5.35 5.47 -8.18
CA TYR A 22 -4.29 4.49 -8.37
C TYR A 22 -3.15 5.02 -9.23
N ILE A 23 -3.45 5.73 -10.33
CA ILE A 23 -2.44 6.34 -11.21
C ILE A 23 -1.60 7.36 -10.42
N VAL A 24 -2.23 8.22 -9.62
CA VAL A 24 -1.53 9.22 -8.80
C VAL A 24 -0.59 8.55 -7.80
N VAL A 25 -1.07 7.55 -7.05
CA VAL A 25 -0.24 6.83 -6.06
C VAL A 25 0.94 6.11 -6.75
N LYS A 26 0.72 5.53 -7.93
CA LYS A 26 1.79 4.90 -8.71
C LYS A 26 2.83 5.91 -9.18
N ALA A 27 2.42 7.06 -9.70
CA ALA A 27 3.34 8.12 -10.10
C ALA A 27 4.22 8.59 -8.93
N LEU A 28 3.61 8.82 -7.75
CA LEU A 28 4.36 9.18 -6.54
C LEU A 28 5.35 8.09 -6.11
N THR A 29 4.95 6.82 -6.21
CA THR A 29 5.84 5.69 -5.87
C THR A 29 7.05 5.63 -6.80
N ILE A 30 6.85 5.87 -8.09
CA ILE A 30 7.95 5.92 -9.08
C ILE A 30 8.90 7.09 -8.76
N LEU A 31 8.35 8.26 -8.44
CA LEU A 31 9.15 9.43 -8.07
C LEU A 31 9.99 9.18 -6.82
N VAL A 32 9.43 8.54 -5.80
CA VAL A 32 10.17 8.13 -4.59
C VAL A 32 11.28 7.13 -4.93
N GLY A 33 11.01 6.17 -5.82
CA GLY A 33 12.03 5.24 -6.32
C GLY A 33 13.19 5.93 -7.05
N LEU A 34 12.87 6.96 -7.85
CA LEU A 34 13.88 7.75 -8.54
C LEU A 34 14.73 8.59 -7.57
N LEU A 35 14.11 9.18 -6.54
CA LEU A 35 14.82 9.90 -5.47
C LEU A 35 15.76 8.99 -4.69
N LEU A 36 15.31 7.78 -4.37
CA LEU A 36 16.13 6.74 -3.74
C LEU A 36 17.34 6.40 -4.61
N TYR A 37 17.11 6.18 -5.92
CA TYR A 37 18.19 5.93 -6.87
C TYR A 37 19.20 7.08 -6.93
N ALA A 38 18.71 8.33 -7.06
CA ALA A 38 19.58 9.50 -7.12
C ALA A 38 20.41 9.72 -5.84
N THR A 39 19.85 9.36 -4.67
CA THR A 39 20.55 9.54 -3.37
C THR A 39 21.59 8.45 -3.12
N TYR A 40 21.31 7.22 -3.54
CA TYR A 40 22.16 6.06 -3.27
C TYR A 40 22.93 5.57 -4.51
N TYR A 41 23.04 6.39 -5.55
CA TYR A 41 23.74 6.05 -6.80
C TYR A 41 25.21 5.71 -6.59
N ASP A 42 25.92 6.48 -5.77
CA ASP A 42 27.36 6.30 -5.48
C ASP A 42 27.64 5.40 -4.26
N CYS A 43 26.65 5.20 -3.38
CA CYS A 43 26.80 4.41 -2.16
C CYS A 43 25.55 3.58 -1.90
N ASP A 44 25.62 2.29 -2.26
CA ASP A 44 24.51 1.37 -2.07
C ASP A 44 24.34 1.00 -0.58
N PRO A 45 23.25 1.40 0.09
CA PRO A 45 23.05 1.17 1.53
C PRO A 45 22.89 -0.33 1.85
N VAL A 46 22.60 -1.16 0.84
CA VAL A 46 22.58 -2.63 0.96
C VAL A 46 24.00 -3.19 0.99
N ALA A 47 24.89 -2.68 0.14
CA ALA A 47 26.29 -3.11 0.07
C ALA A 47 27.08 -2.72 1.33
N VAL A 48 26.77 -1.57 1.94
CA VAL A 48 27.41 -1.06 3.17
C VAL A 48 26.82 -1.70 4.46
N LYS A 49 25.89 -2.67 4.34
CA LYS A 49 25.20 -3.37 5.45
C LYS A 49 24.42 -2.48 6.42
N ILE A 50 24.06 -1.26 6.00
CA ILE A 50 23.18 -0.38 6.80
C ILE A 50 21.75 -0.96 6.82
N VAL A 51 21.38 -1.71 5.79
CA VAL A 51 20.07 -2.33 5.64
C VAL A 51 20.19 -3.83 5.37
N GLN A 52 19.56 -4.68 6.19
CA GLN A 52 19.62 -6.14 6.02
C GLN A 52 18.71 -6.68 4.91
N LYS A 53 17.64 -5.96 4.58
CA LYS A 53 16.64 -6.36 3.59
C LYS A 53 16.29 -5.20 2.67
N PRO A 54 16.13 -5.43 1.35
CA PRO A 54 15.79 -4.36 0.41
C PRO A 54 14.48 -3.63 0.75
N GLY A 55 13.53 -4.29 1.41
CA GLY A 55 12.27 -3.68 1.87
C GLY A 55 12.43 -2.61 2.97
N GLN A 56 13.59 -2.50 3.60
CA GLN A 56 13.87 -1.51 4.66
C GLN A 56 14.60 -0.25 4.15
N ILE A 57 14.93 -0.19 2.86
CA ILE A 57 15.66 0.95 2.29
C ILE A 57 14.82 2.24 2.40
N LEU A 58 13.55 2.17 2.01
CA LEU A 58 12.66 3.33 2.00
C LEU A 58 12.40 3.91 3.41
N PRO A 59 12.06 3.12 4.45
CA PRO A 59 11.97 3.64 5.82
C PRO A 59 13.26 4.28 6.33
N ASN A 60 14.42 3.69 6.02
CA ASN A 60 15.72 4.25 6.42
C ASN A 60 16.01 5.58 5.72
N PHE A 61 15.69 5.71 4.43
CA PHE A 61 15.80 6.96 3.69
C PHE A 61 14.93 8.06 4.32
N VAL A 62 13.68 7.75 4.64
CA VAL A 62 12.77 8.71 5.31
C VAL A 62 13.30 9.10 6.69
N MET A 63 13.87 8.17 7.45
CA MET A 63 14.52 8.48 8.72
C MET A 63 15.72 9.44 8.58
N GLN A 64 16.50 9.32 7.50
CA GLN A 64 17.65 10.19 7.24
C GLN A 64 17.22 11.59 6.80
N VAL A 65 16.21 11.70 5.94
CA VAL A 65 15.66 12.98 5.44
C VAL A 65 14.88 13.73 6.51
N SER A 66 14.18 13.01 7.40
CA SER A 66 13.31 13.62 8.42
C SER A 66 14.04 13.92 9.73
N ARG A 67 15.38 13.95 9.74
CA ARG A 67 16.17 14.17 10.97
C ARG A 67 15.85 15.49 11.66
N ASP A 68 15.56 16.53 10.88
CA ASP A 68 15.21 17.85 11.41
C ASP A 68 13.79 17.94 11.98
N TYR A 69 12.90 16.99 11.66
CA TYR A 69 11.49 17.01 12.06
C TYR A 69 11.09 15.70 12.76
N PRO A 70 11.34 15.59 14.08
CA PRO A 70 10.98 14.40 14.85
C PRO A 70 9.46 14.23 14.88
N GLY A 71 8.97 13.17 14.24
CA GLY A 71 7.54 12.83 14.14
C GLY A 71 7.10 12.47 12.72
N LEU A 72 7.74 13.05 11.70
CA LEU A 72 7.38 12.81 10.29
C LEU A 72 7.61 11.35 9.87
N THR A 73 8.71 10.75 10.33
CA THR A 73 8.98 9.32 10.12
C THR A 73 7.89 8.45 10.73
N GLY A 74 7.41 8.78 11.94
CA GLY A 74 6.34 8.02 12.61
C GLY A 74 5.03 8.08 11.83
N LEU A 75 4.69 9.25 11.28
CA LEU A 75 3.51 9.43 10.43
C LEU A 75 3.61 8.67 9.10
N PHE A 76 4.81 8.61 8.52
CA PHE A 76 5.06 7.79 7.33
C PHE A 76 4.84 6.30 7.61
N ILE A 77 5.46 5.78 8.68
CA ILE A 77 5.35 4.35 9.05
C ILE A 77 3.89 4.00 9.40
N SER A 78 3.19 4.85 10.14
CA SER A 78 1.78 4.60 10.49
C SER A 78 0.87 4.58 9.25
N GLY A 79 1.12 5.44 8.26
CA GLY A 79 0.43 5.42 6.98
C GLY A 79 0.64 4.13 6.20
N VAL A 80 1.89 3.65 6.11
CA VAL A 80 2.22 2.37 5.43
C VAL A 80 1.55 1.19 6.13
N LEU A 81 1.61 1.14 7.46
CA LEU A 81 0.95 0.08 8.23
C LEU A 81 -0.57 0.11 8.08
N SER A 82 -1.18 1.29 8.09
CA SER A 82 -2.61 1.46 7.86
C SER A 82 -3.04 0.97 6.47
N ALA A 83 -2.26 1.28 5.43
CA ALA A 83 -2.51 0.79 4.07
C ALA A 83 -2.40 -0.75 3.98
N ALA A 84 -1.40 -1.34 4.63
CA ALA A 84 -1.22 -2.79 4.70
C ALA A 84 -2.39 -3.48 5.43
N LEU A 85 -2.79 -2.94 6.59
CA LEU A 85 -3.93 -3.44 7.37
C LEU A 85 -5.26 -3.32 6.63
N SER A 86 -5.49 -2.22 5.90
CA SER A 86 -6.68 -2.02 5.07
C SER A 86 -6.79 -3.09 3.97
N THR A 87 -5.67 -3.40 3.31
CA THR A 87 -5.62 -4.46 2.29
C THR A 87 -5.87 -5.84 2.91
N MET A 88 -5.21 -6.13 4.03
CA MET A 88 -5.37 -7.40 4.74
C MET A 88 -6.81 -7.62 5.21
N SER A 89 -7.46 -6.59 5.75
CA SER A 89 -8.88 -6.63 6.14
C SER A 89 -9.79 -6.96 4.96
N ALA A 90 -9.57 -6.33 3.80
CA ALA A 90 -10.33 -6.63 2.59
C ALA A 90 -10.12 -8.07 2.09
N CYS A 91 -8.88 -8.59 2.16
CA CYS A 91 -8.57 -9.98 1.83
C CYS A 91 -9.29 -10.96 2.75
N LEU A 92 -9.21 -10.76 4.07
CA LEU A 92 -9.88 -11.62 5.05
C LEU A 92 -11.40 -11.60 4.88
N ASN A 93 -12.00 -10.42 4.66
CA ASN A 93 -13.43 -10.31 4.39
C ASN A 93 -13.83 -11.07 3.11
N THR A 94 -13.01 -11.01 2.06
CA THR A 94 -13.27 -11.72 0.81
C THR A 94 -13.17 -13.23 1.00
N VAL A 95 -12.10 -13.70 1.66
CA VAL A 95 -11.88 -15.13 1.94
C VAL A 95 -13.02 -15.70 2.80
N SER A 96 -13.44 -14.98 3.84
CA SER A 96 -14.58 -15.38 4.68
C SER A 96 -15.87 -15.48 3.87
N GLY A 97 -16.15 -14.50 3.01
CA GLY A 97 -17.31 -14.51 2.12
C GLY A 97 -17.29 -15.69 1.14
N THR A 98 -16.15 -15.95 0.49
CA THR A 98 -15.99 -17.08 -0.43
C THR A 98 -16.14 -18.42 0.29
N LEU A 99 -15.53 -18.60 1.46
CA LEU A 99 -15.69 -19.83 2.25
C LEU A 99 -17.15 -20.08 2.65
N TYR A 100 -17.86 -19.03 3.03
CA TYR A 100 -19.28 -19.13 3.36
C TYR A 100 -20.13 -19.53 2.15
N GLU A 101 -19.90 -18.88 1.01
CA GLU A 101 -20.71 -19.08 -0.19
C GLU A 101 -20.44 -20.43 -0.87
N ASP A 102 -19.18 -20.87 -0.91
CA ASP A 102 -18.77 -22.12 -1.56
C ASP A 102 -18.98 -23.37 -0.70
N PHE A 103 -18.70 -23.32 0.61
CA PHE A 103 -18.75 -24.51 1.47
C PHE A 103 -19.95 -24.52 2.40
N VAL A 104 -20.14 -23.46 3.18
CA VAL A 104 -21.15 -23.44 4.25
C VAL A 104 -22.54 -23.49 3.65
N ARG A 105 -22.82 -22.67 2.63
CA ARG A 105 -24.11 -22.65 1.94
C ARG A 105 -24.41 -23.94 1.18
N PHE A 106 -23.39 -24.63 0.67
CA PHE A 106 -23.56 -25.91 -0.02
C PHE A 106 -23.85 -27.06 0.96
N VAL A 107 -23.20 -27.07 2.13
CA VAL A 107 -23.39 -28.12 3.16
C VAL A 107 -24.69 -27.94 3.96
N LEU A 108 -25.15 -26.70 4.17
CA LEU A 108 -26.40 -26.39 4.88
C LEU A 108 -27.66 -26.49 4.00
N ARG A 109 -27.52 -26.91 2.74
CA ARG A 109 -28.62 -27.13 1.81
C ARG A 109 -28.82 -28.62 1.58
#